data_AF-A0A4R4SF43-F1
#
_entry.id   AF-A0A4R4SF43-F1
#
_cell.length_a   1.000
_cell.length_b   1.000
_cell.length_c   1.000
_cell.angle_alpha   90.00
_cell.angle_beta   90.00
_cell.angle_gamma   90.00
#
_symmetry.space_group_name_H-M   'P 1'
#
loop_
_entity.id
_entity.type
_entity.pdbx_description
1 polymer ?
#
loop_
_entity_poly.entity_id
_entity_poly.type
_entity_poly.pdbx_seq_one_letter_code
_entity_poly.pdbx_strand_id
1 'polypeptide(L)'
;MKAFFGGGAGATAAVVGAAVVVGGGAVAIQRGGGDPAPSPAATTRVAATVADVRDCTILGPGGAPVTPSTGPARVTLPAQVELPPGATVHRTGQGLLIGPAGASCEGSIGVNAGANRAGDVRTARVTQSWQGSIGGIASQLCHYFPDSPQARRERERTGDCTSRITGREDLPTGTPAYLAVLAPNDPEPPERPSSPFVAATLATLDSQGVASPITCTAPADNAGICTAALTYWYLQSLEGEEIAEADLDRAAEHIARFVSATRR
;
A
#
# COMPACT_ATOMS: atom_id res chain seq x y z
N MET A 1 9.16 -6.24 28.66
CA MET A 1 9.04 -7.66 29.08
C MET A 1 7.62 -8.16 28.82
N LYS A 2 7.42 -8.89 27.72
CA LYS A 2 6.67 -10.17 27.60
C LYS A 2 6.36 -10.41 26.11
N ALA A 3 6.99 -11.45 25.58
CA ALA A 3 6.81 -12.00 24.25
C ALA A 3 5.54 -12.86 24.18
N PHE A 4 4.99 -13.05 22.98
CA PHE A 4 4.17 -14.22 22.65
C PHE A 4 4.57 -14.76 21.28
N PHE A 5 5.31 -15.87 21.31
CA PHE A 5 5.46 -16.84 20.22
C PHE A 5 4.30 -17.83 20.32
N GLY A 6 3.74 -18.24 19.17
CA GLY A 6 2.74 -19.30 19.12
C GLY A 6 2.59 -19.83 17.71
N GLY A 7 3.43 -20.79 17.33
CA GLY A 7 3.28 -21.56 16.09
C GLY A 7 2.20 -22.63 16.22
N GLY A 8 1.52 -22.90 15.12
CA GLY A 8 0.60 -24.02 14.97
C GLY A 8 0.75 -24.60 13.57
N ALA A 9 1.37 -25.77 13.48
CA ALA A 9 1.37 -26.60 12.29
C ALA A 9 -0.05 -27.19 12.08
N GLY A 10 -0.57 -27.11 10.85
CA GLY A 10 -1.87 -27.65 10.47
C GLY A 10 -1.78 -28.31 9.09
N ALA A 11 -2.28 -29.53 9.01
CA ALA A 11 -2.02 -30.52 7.96
C ALA A 11 -2.54 -30.15 6.56
N THR A 12 -1.83 -30.67 5.56
CA THR A 12 -2.24 -30.74 4.16
C THR A 12 -3.39 -31.74 3.97
N ALA A 13 -4.45 -31.31 3.29
CA ALA A 13 -5.46 -32.20 2.72
C ALA A 13 -5.50 -31.97 1.20
N ALA A 14 -4.92 -32.91 0.45
CA ALA A 14 -5.06 -32.96 -1.00
C ALA A 14 -6.42 -33.56 -1.35
N VAL A 15 -7.32 -32.76 -1.91
CA VAL A 15 -8.58 -33.25 -2.48
C VAL A 15 -8.39 -33.41 -3.98
N VAL A 16 -8.31 -34.66 -4.44
CA VAL A 16 -8.41 -35.02 -5.85
C VAL A 16 -9.89 -35.07 -6.20
N GLY A 17 -10.39 -34.00 -6.82
CA GLY A 17 -11.76 -33.93 -7.34
C GLY A 17 -11.79 -34.26 -8.83
N ALA A 18 -12.40 -35.39 -9.18
CA ALA A 18 -12.72 -35.75 -10.56
C ALA A 18 -13.90 -34.89 -11.05
N ALA A 19 -13.71 -34.15 -12.15
CA ALA A 19 -14.79 -33.43 -12.80
C ALA A 19 -15.47 -34.35 -13.84
N VAL A 20 -16.72 -34.70 -13.57
CA VAL A 20 -17.63 -35.35 -14.52
C VAL A 20 -18.12 -34.29 -15.51
N VAL A 21 -17.79 -34.47 -16.79
CA VAL A 21 -18.33 -33.65 -17.88
C VAL A 21 -19.74 -34.14 -18.18
N VAL A 22 -20.76 -33.43 -17.71
CA VAL A 22 -22.15 -33.64 -18.12
C VAL A 22 -22.35 -32.95 -19.46
N GLY A 23 -22.36 -33.74 -20.53
CA GLY A 23 -22.76 -33.30 -21.87
C GLY A 23 -24.24 -32.96 -21.90
N GLY A 24 -24.57 -31.69 -21.68
CA GLY A 24 -25.89 -31.13 -22.00
C GLY A 24 -25.98 -30.85 -23.49
N GLY A 25 -26.69 -31.69 -24.22
CA GLY A 25 -27.04 -31.45 -25.62
C GLY A 25 -27.95 -30.23 -25.76
N ALA A 26 -27.48 -29.19 -26.44
CA ALA A 26 -28.30 -28.09 -26.89
C ALA A 26 -28.81 -28.37 -28.31
N VAL A 27 -30.13 -28.34 -28.48
CA VAL A 27 -30.80 -28.37 -29.78
C VAL A 27 -30.49 -27.05 -30.50
N ALA A 28 -29.79 -27.13 -31.62
CA ALA A 28 -29.53 -25.97 -32.47
C ALA A 28 -30.78 -25.58 -33.24
N ILE A 29 -31.37 -24.43 -32.91
CA ILE A 29 -32.27 -23.72 -33.84
C ILE A 29 -31.38 -22.81 -34.68
N GLN A 30 -31.15 -23.18 -35.93
CA GLN A 30 -30.57 -22.29 -36.94
C GLN A 30 -31.57 -21.17 -37.24
N ARG A 31 -31.33 -19.97 -36.71
CA ARG A 31 -31.88 -18.72 -37.25
C ARG A 31 -30.74 -17.99 -37.96
N GLY A 32 -30.94 -17.77 -39.26
CA GLY A 32 -29.97 -17.11 -40.13
C GLY A 32 -29.81 -15.61 -39.85
N GLY A 33 -28.69 -15.08 -40.33
CA GLY A 33 -28.49 -13.66 -40.62
C GLY A 33 -28.08 -12.80 -39.43
N GLY A 34 -26.77 -12.79 -39.12
CA GLY A 34 -26.17 -11.80 -38.23
C GLY A 34 -24.76 -12.20 -37.87
N ASP A 35 -23.77 -11.35 -38.18
CA ASP A 35 -22.37 -11.56 -37.84
C ASP A 35 -22.20 -11.94 -36.36
N PRO A 36 -21.40 -12.97 -36.03
CA PRO A 36 -21.16 -13.33 -34.65
C PRO A 36 -20.41 -12.18 -33.95
N ALA A 37 -21.05 -11.59 -32.95
CA ALA A 37 -20.39 -10.68 -32.02
C ALA A 37 -19.16 -11.39 -31.41
N PRO A 38 -18.00 -10.71 -31.30
CA PRO A 38 -16.81 -11.32 -30.76
C PRO A 38 -17.06 -11.81 -29.33
N SER A 39 -16.82 -13.11 -29.10
CA SER A 39 -16.84 -13.69 -27.75
C SER A 39 -15.94 -12.87 -26.82
N PRO A 40 -16.36 -12.57 -25.58
CA PRO A 40 -15.51 -11.91 -24.61
C PRO A 40 -14.26 -12.78 -24.39
N ALA A 41 -13.10 -12.20 -24.73
CA ALA A 41 -11.82 -12.85 -24.53
C ALA A 41 -11.66 -13.17 -23.04
N ALA A 42 -11.28 -14.42 -22.74
CA ALA A 42 -10.91 -14.81 -21.38
C ALA A 42 -9.78 -13.89 -20.91
N THR A 43 -10.02 -13.11 -19.86
CA THR A 43 -9.01 -12.25 -19.25
C THR A 43 -7.95 -13.17 -18.64
N THR A 44 -6.79 -13.24 -19.28
CA THR A 44 -5.65 -14.00 -18.79
C THR A 44 -5.26 -13.43 -17.43
N ARG A 45 -5.48 -14.20 -16.35
CA ARG A 45 -5.05 -13.83 -15.00
C ARG A 45 -3.52 -13.67 -15.02
N VAL A 46 -3.03 -12.45 -14.81
CA VAL A 46 -1.59 -12.20 -14.70
C VAL A 46 -1.06 -13.03 -13.54
N ALA A 47 -0.04 -13.85 -13.79
CA ALA A 47 0.56 -14.67 -12.75
C ALA A 47 1.10 -13.78 -11.62
N ALA A 48 0.85 -14.17 -10.37
CA ALA A 48 1.32 -13.41 -9.22
C ALA A 48 2.84 -13.24 -9.26
N THR A 49 3.32 -12.01 -9.11
CA THR A 49 4.75 -11.70 -9.22
C THR A 49 5.45 -12.08 -7.91
N VAL A 50 6.51 -12.88 -7.98
CA VAL A 50 7.35 -13.22 -6.82
C VAL A 50 8.54 -12.27 -6.80
N ALA A 51 8.70 -11.54 -5.69
CA ALA A 51 9.77 -10.56 -5.51
C ALA A 51 10.72 -11.00 -4.38
N ASP A 52 12.02 -10.76 -4.57
CA ASP A 52 13.01 -10.88 -3.50
C ASP A 52 12.83 -9.75 -2.47
N VAL A 53 13.07 -10.08 -1.21
CA VAL A 53 12.97 -9.15 -0.08
C VAL A 53 14.36 -8.77 0.42
N ARG A 54 14.59 -7.47 0.64
CA ARG A 54 15.82 -6.91 1.20
C ARG A 54 15.56 -6.29 2.56
N ASP A 55 16.35 -6.65 3.57
CA ASP A 55 16.18 -6.05 4.89
C ASP A 55 16.64 -4.59 4.90
N CYS A 56 15.86 -3.73 5.56
CA CYS A 56 16.28 -2.36 5.85
C CYS A 56 17.22 -2.34 7.06
N THR A 57 18.22 -1.45 7.02
CA THR A 57 19.06 -1.17 8.18
C THR A 57 18.31 -0.21 9.10
N ILE A 58 17.84 -0.69 10.26
CA ILE A 58 17.09 0.15 11.20
C ILE A 58 17.99 0.52 12.37
N LEU A 59 18.05 1.80 12.74
CA LEU A 59 18.73 2.29 13.93
C LEU A 59 17.72 2.49 15.06
N GLY A 60 17.91 1.80 16.17
CA GLY A 60 17.08 1.92 17.37
C GLY A 60 17.44 3.14 18.23
N PRO A 61 16.75 3.32 19.37
CA PRO A 61 17.07 4.36 20.33
C PRO A 61 18.53 4.25 20.79
N GLY A 62 19.32 5.32 20.61
CA GLY A 62 20.75 5.33 20.91
C GLY A 62 21.68 4.88 19.77
N GLY A 63 21.14 4.65 18.56
CA GLY A 63 21.93 4.41 17.35
C GLY A 63 22.39 2.96 17.14
N ALA A 64 21.98 2.03 18.02
CA ALA A 64 22.28 0.62 17.84
C ALA A 64 21.43 0.02 16.69
N PRO A 65 21.98 -0.85 15.83
CA PRO A 65 21.22 -1.49 14.78
C PRO A 65 20.15 -2.43 15.35
N VAL A 66 18.96 -2.39 14.78
CA VAL A 66 17.82 -3.25 15.05
C VAL A 66 17.56 -4.08 13.80
N THR A 67 17.64 -5.39 13.93
CA THR A 67 17.29 -6.29 12.83
C THR A 67 15.76 -6.32 12.69
N PRO A 68 15.20 -6.11 11.48
CA PRO A 68 13.79 -6.35 11.23
C PRO A 68 13.37 -7.77 11.62
N SER A 69 12.07 -8.01 11.81
CA SER A 69 11.56 -9.36 12.07
C SER A 69 11.99 -10.32 10.96
N THR A 70 12.34 -11.56 11.30
CA THR A 70 12.64 -12.56 10.26
C THR A 70 11.37 -12.87 9.47
N GLY A 71 11.48 -12.95 8.15
CA GLY A 71 10.39 -13.40 7.29
C GLY A 71 10.93 -14.01 6.01
N PRO A 72 10.04 -14.43 5.09
CA PRO A 72 10.49 -15.11 3.89
C PRO A 72 11.36 -14.19 3.03
N ALA A 73 12.40 -14.77 2.43
CA ALA A 73 13.31 -14.08 1.52
C ALA A 73 12.65 -13.67 0.19
N ARG A 74 11.48 -14.25 -0.10
CA ARG A 74 10.66 -13.95 -1.28
C ARG A 74 9.20 -13.80 -0.87
N VAL A 75 8.50 -12.89 -1.51
CA VAL A 75 7.07 -12.65 -1.27
C VAL A 75 6.33 -12.66 -2.59
N THR A 76 5.08 -13.14 -2.55
CA THR A 76 4.18 -13.06 -3.70
C THR A 76 3.42 -11.75 -3.58
N LEU A 77 3.50 -10.91 -4.60
CA LEU A 77 2.78 -9.64 -4.65
C LEU A 77 1.31 -9.88 -5.00
N PRO A 78 0.38 -9.10 -4.43
CA PRO A 78 -1.02 -9.09 -4.84
C PRO A 78 -1.18 -8.79 -6.33
N ALA A 79 -2.27 -9.25 -6.94
CA ALA A 79 -2.53 -9.07 -8.37
C ALA A 79 -2.60 -7.59 -8.80
N GLN A 80 -2.98 -6.70 -7.88
CA GLN A 80 -3.06 -5.26 -8.09
C GLN A 80 -1.69 -4.55 -8.08
N VAL A 81 -0.61 -5.25 -7.75
CA VAL A 81 0.73 -4.68 -7.61
C VAL A 81 1.67 -5.28 -8.64
N GLU A 82 1.95 -4.49 -9.68
CA GLU A 82 3.05 -4.75 -10.60
C GLU A 82 4.34 -4.11 -10.06
N LEU A 83 5.43 -4.90 -9.98
CA LEU A 83 6.72 -4.37 -9.56
C LEU A 83 7.43 -3.73 -10.78
N PRO A 84 7.58 -2.40 -10.82
CA PRO A 84 8.17 -1.74 -11.99
C PRO A 84 9.67 -2.06 -12.11
N PRO A 85 10.25 -1.89 -13.32
CA PRO A 85 11.69 -2.00 -13.51
C PRO A 85 12.46 -1.10 -12.53
N GLY A 86 13.50 -1.66 -11.91
CA GLY A 86 14.29 -0.91 -10.94
C GLY A 86 13.61 -0.70 -9.60
N ALA A 87 12.58 -1.49 -9.24
CA ALA A 87 12.04 -1.56 -7.88
C ALA A 87 12.37 -2.89 -7.18
N THR A 88 12.33 -2.88 -5.85
CA THR A 88 12.50 -4.06 -4.99
C THR A 88 11.62 -3.96 -3.75
N VAL A 89 11.37 -5.08 -3.08
CA VAL A 89 10.64 -5.13 -1.82
C VAL A 89 11.64 -5.06 -0.67
N HIS A 90 11.43 -4.12 0.24
CA HIS A 90 12.22 -3.98 1.44
C HIS A 90 11.43 -4.42 2.68
N ARG A 91 12.12 -5.02 3.65
CA ARG A 91 11.55 -5.38 4.95
C ARG A 91 11.90 -4.32 5.98
N THR A 92 10.86 -3.71 6.54
CA THR A 92 10.95 -2.69 7.57
C THR A 92 10.44 -3.21 8.92
N GLY A 93 10.55 -2.39 9.97
CA GLY A 93 9.96 -2.69 11.28
C GLY A 93 8.42 -2.62 11.31
N GLN A 94 7.78 -2.12 10.24
CA GLN A 94 6.34 -1.91 10.12
C GLN A 94 5.72 -2.71 8.96
N GLY A 95 6.47 -3.67 8.39
CA GLY A 95 6.02 -4.51 7.29
C GLY A 95 6.92 -4.41 6.06
N LEU A 96 6.34 -4.59 4.88
CA LEU A 96 7.05 -4.58 3.61
C LEU A 96 6.83 -3.25 2.88
N LEU A 97 7.87 -2.78 2.19
CA LEU A 97 7.89 -1.48 1.52
C LEU A 97 8.50 -1.64 0.13
N ILE A 98 7.77 -1.26 -0.91
CA ILE A 98 8.35 -1.21 -2.26
C ILE A 98 9.13 0.10 -2.42
N GLY A 99 10.36 0.00 -2.92
CA GLY A 99 11.26 1.14 -3.18
C GLY A 99 12.19 0.85 -4.35
N PRO A 100 13.10 1.78 -4.70
CA PRO A 100 14.02 1.57 -5.82
C PRO A 100 15.06 0.48 -5.51
N ALA A 101 15.31 -0.36 -6.50
CA ALA A 101 16.35 -1.39 -6.48
C ALA A 101 17.74 -0.74 -6.43
N GLY A 102 18.65 -1.36 -5.65
CA GLY A 102 20.04 -0.90 -5.52
C GLY A 102 20.23 0.33 -4.64
N ALA A 103 19.15 0.92 -4.12
CA ALA A 103 19.26 2.02 -3.15
C ALA A 103 19.28 1.50 -1.71
N SER A 104 19.79 2.32 -0.78
CA SER A 104 19.73 1.98 0.65
C SER A 104 18.28 2.04 1.15
N CYS A 105 17.96 1.12 2.05
CA CYS A 105 16.80 1.25 2.92
C CYS A 105 17.27 1.42 4.36
N GLU A 106 16.87 2.52 4.96
CA GLU A 106 17.27 2.93 6.30
C GLU A 106 16.05 3.25 7.14
N GLY A 107 16.06 2.79 8.39
CA GLY A 107 15.04 3.10 9.37
C GLY A 107 15.63 3.81 10.57
N SER A 108 14.86 4.66 11.22
CA SER A 108 15.17 5.16 12.55
C SER A 108 13.97 4.98 13.47
N ILE A 109 14.25 4.57 14.71
CA ILE A 109 13.26 4.41 15.77
C ILE A 109 13.74 5.26 16.95
N GLY A 110 13.07 6.37 17.17
CA GLY A 110 13.14 7.15 18.41
C GLY A 110 12.09 6.68 19.42
N VAL A 111 12.09 7.31 20.59
CA VAL A 111 11.16 6.97 21.69
C VAL A 111 9.70 7.18 21.28
N ASN A 112 9.42 8.22 20.48
CA ASN A 112 8.07 8.62 20.09
C ASN A 112 7.92 8.93 18.59
N ALA A 113 8.94 8.67 17.77
CA ALA A 113 8.94 9.01 16.35
C ALA A 113 9.95 8.12 15.62
N GLY A 114 9.74 7.91 14.33
CA GLY A 114 10.59 7.10 13.48
C GLY A 114 10.17 7.11 12.02
N ALA A 115 11.02 6.65 11.13
CA ALA A 115 10.62 6.46 9.74
C ALA A 115 11.47 5.35 9.13
N ASN A 116 10.88 4.61 8.19
CA ASN A 116 11.64 3.81 7.26
C ASN A 116 11.66 4.55 5.91
N ARG A 117 12.83 4.60 5.29
CA ARG A 117 13.05 5.27 4.01
C ARG A 117 13.77 4.31 3.08
N ALA A 118 13.18 4.06 1.91
CA ALA A 118 13.83 3.38 0.81
C ALA A 118 14.15 4.40 -0.29
N GLY A 119 15.42 4.45 -0.69
CA GLY A 119 15.87 5.27 -1.80
C GLY A 119 16.04 6.77 -1.54
N ASP A 120 16.28 7.49 -2.63
CA ASP A 120 16.53 8.93 -2.66
C ASP A 120 15.71 9.63 -3.75
N VAL A 121 15.74 10.97 -3.76
CA VAL A 121 14.94 11.76 -4.72
C VAL A 121 15.42 11.66 -6.16
N ARG A 122 16.61 11.11 -6.44
CA ARG A 122 17.14 10.95 -7.79
C ARG A 122 16.56 9.73 -8.48
N THR A 123 16.11 8.75 -7.70
CA THR A 123 15.50 7.50 -8.18
C THR A 123 14.04 7.42 -7.77
N ALA A 124 13.77 7.16 -6.50
CA ALA A 124 12.49 7.32 -5.83
C ALA A 124 12.74 7.28 -4.33
N ARG A 125 12.17 8.23 -3.58
CA ARG A 125 12.19 8.19 -2.12
C ARG A 125 10.83 7.79 -1.62
N VAL A 126 10.75 6.61 -1.03
CA VAL A 126 9.55 6.10 -0.36
C VAL A 126 9.78 6.18 1.15
N THR A 127 8.92 6.89 1.87
CA THR A 127 9.03 7.07 3.32
C THR A 127 7.77 6.59 4.02
N GLN A 128 7.95 5.61 4.90
CA GLN A 128 6.93 5.11 5.79
C GLN A 128 7.15 5.75 7.16
N SER A 129 6.24 6.62 7.59
CA SER A 129 6.38 7.31 8.86
C SER A 129 5.85 6.44 10.00
N TRP A 130 6.57 6.42 11.12
CA TRP A 130 6.07 5.83 12.36
C TRP A 130 5.03 6.75 12.99
N GLN A 131 4.18 6.14 13.82
CA GLN A 131 3.26 6.86 14.68
C GLN A 131 4.07 7.82 15.56
N GLY A 132 3.78 9.12 15.46
CA GLY A 132 4.51 10.15 16.22
C GLY A 132 5.52 10.99 15.43
N SER A 133 5.80 10.65 14.16
CA SER A 133 6.77 11.39 13.32
C SER A 133 6.21 12.65 12.67
N ILE A 134 4.88 12.76 12.61
CA ILE A 134 4.17 13.94 12.11
C ILE A 134 3.36 14.49 13.29
N GLY A 135 4.08 14.90 14.35
CA GLY A 135 3.47 15.19 15.65
C GLY A 135 2.93 13.95 16.34
N GLY A 136 2.12 14.10 17.39
CA GLY A 136 1.51 12.98 18.09
C GLY A 136 0.52 12.19 17.22
N ILE A 137 0.05 11.02 17.70
CA ILE A 137 -0.98 10.21 17.01
C ILE A 137 -2.20 11.05 16.63
N ALA A 138 -2.65 11.92 17.55
CA ALA A 138 -3.73 12.88 17.30
C ALA A 138 -3.43 13.82 16.14
N SER A 139 -2.16 14.25 15.97
CA SER A 139 -1.77 15.11 14.86
C SER A 139 -1.94 14.44 13.50
N GLN A 140 -1.55 13.16 13.35
CA GLN A 140 -1.75 12.42 12.08
C GLN A 140 -3.23 12.15 11.80
N LEU A 141 -4.00 11.78 12.82
CA LEU A 141 -5.46 11.61 12.72
C LEU A 141 -6.12 12.89 12.18
N CYS A 142 -5.83 14.03 12.79
CA CYS A 142 -6.44 15.31 12.42
C CYS A 142 -5.95 15.84 11.07
N HIS A 143 -4.69 15.56 10.74
CA HIS A 143 -4.07 16.02 9.51
C HIS A 143 -4.59 15.28 8.28
N TYR A 144 -4.73 13.94 8.35
CA TYR A 144 -5.19 13.13 7.22
C TYR A 144 -6.70 12.84 7.24
N PHE A 145 -7.32 12.76 8.44
CA PHE A 145 -8.71 12.34 8.61
C PHE A 145 -9.54 13.29 9.51
N PRO A 146 -9.52 14.62 9.29
CA PRO A 146 -10.26 15.59 10.10
C PRO A 146 -11.77 15.33 10.17
N ASP A 147 -12.36 14.66 9.19
CA ASP A 147 -13.80 14.44 9.11
C ASP A 147 -14.25 13.09 9.71
N SER A 148 -13.28 12.28 10.18
CA SER A 148 -13.58 10.97 10.77
C SER A 148 -14.32 11.09 12.12
N PRO A 149 -15.09 10.06 12.51
CA PRO A 149 -15.70 10.01 13.85
C PRO A 149 -14.66 10.13 14.98
N GLN A 150 -13.45 9.58 14.78
CA GLN A 150 -12.31 9.67 15.68
C GLN A 150 -11.86 11.13 15.84
N ALA A 151 -11.65 11.85 14.73
CA ALA A 151 -11.25 13.25 14.74
C ALA A 151 -12.32 14.17 15.36
N ARG A 152 -13.61 13.86 15.15
CA ARG A 152 -14.70 14.57 15.83
C ARG A 152 -14.61 14.44 17.36
N ARG A 153 -14.39 13.23 17.88
CA ARG A 153 -14.19 13.01 19.32
C ARG A 153 -12.97 13.74 19.86
N GLU A 154 -11.88 13.77 19.09
CA GLU A 154 -10.69 14.51 19.48
C GLU A 154 -10.97 16.02 19.54
N ARG A 155 -11.65 16.60 18.53
CA ARG A 155 -12.12 18.00 18.56
C ARG A 155 -12.95 18.31 19.80
N GLU A 156 -13.91 17.44 20.13
CA GLU A 156 -14.78 17.61 21.29
C GLU A 156 -13.99 17.61 22.62
N ARG A 157 -12.88 16.86 22.67
CA ARG A 157 -12.04 16.72 23.86
C ARG A 157 -11.01 17.83 24.02
N THR A 158 -10.30 18.19 22.94
CA THR A 158 -9.14 19.09 23.00
C THR A 158 -9.42 20.49 22.44
N GLY A 159 -10.52 20.66 21.71
CA GLY A 159 -10.88 21.91 21.03
C GLY A 159 -10.12 22.16 19.73
N ASP A 160 -9.15 21.31 19.34
CA ASP A 160 -8.36 21.45 18.12
C ASP A 160 -8.14 20.10 17.44
N CYS A 161 -8.49 20.02 16.16
CA CYS A 161 -8.21 18.89 15.27
C CYS A 161 -8.66 19.28 13.85
N THR A 162 -7.72 19.87 13.10
CA THR A 162 -7.90 20.41 11.75
C THR A 162 -6.83 19.87 10.81
N SER A 163 -7.08 19.96 9.50
CA SER A 163 -6.11 19.63 8.46
C SER A 163 -5.70 20.88 7.69
N ARG A 164 -4.42 20.94 7.32
CA ARG A 164 -3.90 21.94 6.37
C ARG A 164 -3.71 21.37 4.97
N ILE A 165 -3.99 20.08 4.76
CA ILE A 165 -3.86 19.42 3.47
C ILE A 165 -4.97 19.93 2.55
N THR A 166 -4.58 20.44 1.38
CA THR A 166 -5.49 20.77 0.28
C THR A 166 -5.35 19.71 -0.81
N GLY A 167 -6.42 19.47 -1.59
CA GLY A 167 -6.40 18.47 -2.66
C GLY A 167 -6.37 17.01 -2.18
N ARG A 168 -6.85 16.74 -0.97
CA ARG A 168 -7.03 15.39 -0.44
C ARG A 168 -8.18 14.69 -1.17
N GLU A 169 -7.99 13.41 -1.51
CA GLU A 169 -9.00 12.55 -2.12
C GLU A 169 -9.25 11.33 -1.22
N ASP A 170 -10.52 11.04 -0.94
CA ASP A 170 -10.87 9.79 -0.25
C ASP A 170 -10.65 8.60 -1.19
N LEU A 171 -10.03 7.55 -0.67
CA LEU A 171 -9.82 6.29 -1.37
C LEU A 171 -10.77 5.23 -0.77
N PRO A 172 -11.76 4.72 -1.53
CA PRO A 172 -12.68 3.72 -1.02
C PRO A 172 -11.94 2.45 -0.59
N THR A 173 -12.17 2.02 0.65
CA THR A 173 -11.54 0.82 1.26
C THR A 173 -12.33 -0.47 1.04
N GLY A 174 -13.62 -0.37 0.71
CA GLY A 174 -14.52 -1.53 0.63
C GLY A 174 -14.91 -2.13 2.00
N THR A 175 -14.39 -1.60 3.10
CA THR A 175 -14.70 -2.02 4.49
C THR A 175 -14.93 -0.81 5.39
N PRO A 176 -15.92 -0.82 6.29
CA PRO A 176 -16.12 0.26 7.25
C PRO A 176 -15.05 0.30 8.35
N ALA A 177 -14.23 -0.74 8.49
CA ALA A 177 -13.19 -0.83 9.52
C ALA A 177 -11.99 0.10 9.24
N TYR A 178 -11.83 0.54 7.99
CA TYR A 178 -10.70 1.36 7.54
C TYR A 178 -11.17 2.56 6.71
N LEU A 179 -10.46 3.68 6.86
CA LEU A 179 -10.51 4.80 5.91
C LEU A 179 -9.16 4.92 5.22
N ALA A 180 -9.14 5.43 3.98
CA ALA A 180 -7.91 5.75 3.28
C ALA A 180 -8.05 7.08 2.54
N VAL A 181 -6.97 7.85 2.50
CA VAL A 181 -6.91 9.13 1.78
C VAL A 181 -5.62 9.25 1.01
N LEU A 182 -5.71 9.87 -0.16
CA LEU A 182 -4.58 10.31 -0.97
C LEU A 182 -4.41 11.82 -0.81
N ALA A 183 -3.17 12.27 -0.74
CA ALA A 183 -2.83 13.69 -0.61
C ALA A 183 -1.60 14.06 -1.45
N PRO A 184 -1.56 15.26 -2.03
CA PRO A 184 -0.39 15.71 -2.78
C PRO A 184 0.74 16.04 -1.80
N ASN A 185 1.87 15.35 -1.94
CA ASN A 185 3.17 15.73 -1.38
C ASN A 185 3.15 16.25 0.07
N ASP A 186 2.62 15.46 1.01
CA ASP A 186 2.47 15.87 2.40
C ASP A 186 3.03 14.82 3.39
N PRO A 187 3.96 15.20 4.30
CA PRO A 187 4.59 16.52 4.38
C PRO A 187 5.45 16.79 3.13
N GLU A 188 5.62 18.07 2.81
CA GLU A 188 6.52 18.46 1.73
C GLU A 188 7.95 17.99 2.05
N PRO A 189 8.59 17.23 1.15
CA PRO A 189 9.92 16.77 1.40
C PRO A 189 10.94 17.91 1.36
N PRO A 190 12.02 17.82 2.17
CA PRO A 190 13.08 18.83 2.19
C PRO A 190 13.86 18.89 0.88
N GLU A 191 13.90 17.79 0.14
CA GLU A 191 14.57 17.67 -1.15
C GLU A 191 13.57 17.20 -2.20
N ARG A 192 13.66 17.80 -3.39
CA ARG A 192 12.82 17.49 -4.54
C ARG A 192 13.69 17.04 -5.72
N PRO A 193 13.23 16.09 -6.54
CA PRO A 193 13.89 15.76 -7.81
C PRO A 193 13.85 16.96 -8.76
N SER A 194 14.67 16.90 -9.81
CA SER A 194 14.50 17.79 -10.97
C SER A 194 13.13 17.55 -11.61
N SER A 195 12.43 18.62 -11.99
CA SER A 195 11.20 18.50 -12.78
C SER A 195 11.48 17.84 -14.14
N PRO A 196 10.54 17.03 -14.67
CA PRO A 196 9.26 16.69 -14.07
C PRO A 196 9.35 15.59 -13.00
N PHE A 197 8.53 15.69 -11.95
CA PHE A 197 8.47 14.71 -10.88
C PHE A 197 7.07 14.51 -10.30
N VAL A 198 6.85 13.37 -9.65
CA VAL A 198 5.61 13.04 -8.92
C VAL A 198 5.86 13.04 -7.42
N ALA A 199 4.82 13.38 -6.65
CA ALA A 199 4.88 13.27 -5.21
C ALA A 199 3.49 13.10 -4.59
N ALA A 200 3.30 11.98 -3.91
CA ALA A 200 2.01 11.57 -3.39
C ALA A 200 2.16 10.93 -2.01
N THR A 201 1.12 11.10 -1.19
CA THR A 201 0.98 10.51 0.13
C THR A 201 -0.29 9.68 0.14
N LEU A 202 -0.21 8.49 0.71
CA LEU A 202 -1.36 7.68 1.10
C LEU A 202 -1.36 7.58 2.62
N ALA A 203 -2.49 7.83 3.26
CA ALA A 203 -2.69 7.52 4.66
C ALA A 203 -3.86 6.56 4.81
N THR A 204 -3.72 5.60 5.71
CA THR A 204 -4.80 4.70 6.16
C THR A 204 -5.14 5.00 7.62
N LEU A 205 -6.41 4.86 8.00
CA LEU A 205 -6.89 4.99 9.38
C LEU A 205 -7.60 3.70 9.74
N ASP A 206 -7.11 3.01 10.77
CA ASP A 206 -7.76 1.80 11.27
C ASP A 206 -8.92 2.11 12.23
N SER A 207 -9.63 1.05 12.64
CA SER A 207 -10.73 1.14 13.61
C SER A 207 -10.30 1.67 14.99
N GLN A 208 -9.02 1.57 15.34
CA GLN A 208 -8.44 2.07 16.59
C GLN A 208 -8.10 3.56 16.50
N GLY A 209 -8.25 4.18 15.33
CA GLY A 209 -7.93 5.59 15.11
C GLY A 209 -6.45 5.85 14.90
N VAL A 210 -5.70 4.84 14.50
CA VAL A 210 -4.27 4.95 14.21
C VAL A 210 -4.10 5.26 12.71
N ALA A 211 -3.64 6.48 12.43
CA ALA A 211 -3.31 6.90 11.08
C ALA A 211 -1.90 6.40 10.71
N SER A 212 -1.73 5.84 9.51
CA SER A 212 -0.47 5.27 9.04
C SER A 212 -0.11 5.79 7.63
N PRO A 213 0.59 6.94 7.55
CA PRO A 213 0.94 7.56 6.27
C PRO A 213 2.22 6.98 5.67
N ILE A 214 2.19 6.81 4.34
CA ILE A 214 3.34 6.56 3.48
C ILE A 214 3.42 7.68 2.44
N THR A 215 4.63 8.17 2.19
CA THR A 215 4.89 9.19 1.16
C THR A 215 5.84 8.64 0.12
N CYS A 216 5.64 9.07 -1.13
CA CYS A 216 6.59 8.81 -2.21
C CYS A 216 6.88 10.07 -3.01
N THR A 217 8.14 10.25 -3.39
CA THR A 217 8.58 11.29 -4.32
C THR A 217 9.55 10.68 -5.31
N ALA A 218 9.33 10.85 -6.61
CA ALA A 218 10.19 10.29 -7.65
C ALA A 218 10.22 11.19 -8.90
N PRO A 219 11.30 11.22 -9.68
CA PRO A 219 11.27 11.71 -11.06
C PRO A 219 10.12 11.06 -11.83
N ALA A 220 9.57 11.76 -12.83
CA ALA A 220 8.40 11.29 -13.56
C ALA A 220 8.62 9.91 -14.22
N ASP A 221 9.84 9.63 -14.69
CA ASP A 221 10.19 8.34 -15.31
C ASP A 221 10.16 7.16 -14.31
N ASN A 222 10.22 7.45 -13.01
CA ASN A 222 10.15 6.48 -11.93
C ASN A 222 8.81 6.54 -11.17
N ALA A 223 7.78 7.20 -11.70
CA ALA A 223 6.46 7.32 -11.07
C ALA A 223 5.78 5.97 -10.81
N GLY A 224 6.14 4.93 -11.58
CA GLY A 224 5.70 3.56 -11.33
C GLY A 224 6.09 3.04 -9.94
N ILE A 225 7.26 3.45 -9.42
CA ILE A 225 7.70 3.07 -8.07
C ILE A 225 6.76 3.64 -7.00
N CYS A 226 6.33 4.89 -7.16
CA CYS A 226 5.35 5.49 -6.25
C CYS A 226 4.00 4.80 -6.33
N THR A 227 3.53 4.47 -7.53
CA THR A 227 2.26 3.74 -7.69
C THR A 227 2.33 2.38 -6.99
N ALA A 228 3.36 1.58 -7.27
CA ALA A 228 3.53 0.28 -6.64
C ALA A 228 3.66 0.36 -5.11
N ALA A 229 4.42 1.32 -4.59
CA ALA A 229 4.61 1.52 -3.16
C ALA A 229 3.32 1.89 -2.43
N LEU A 230 2.55 2.85 -2.96
CA LEU A 230 1.29 3.27 -2.36
C LEU A 230 0.23 2.16 -2.45
N THR A 231 0.09 1.51 -3.61
CA THR A 231 -0.87 0.40 -3.77
C THR A 231 -0.53 -0.77 -2.85
N TYR A 232 0.74 -1.17 -2.76
CA TYR A 232 1.14 -2.25 -1.87
C TYR A 232 0.89 -1.90 -0.39
N TRP A 233 1.18 -0.67 0.02
CA TRP A 233 0.90 -0.19 1.39
C TRP A 233 -0.59 -0.19 1.73
N TYR A 234 -1.43 0.23 0.78
CA TYR A 234 -2.88 0.18 0.91
C TYR A 234 -3.36 -1.25 1.17
N LEU A 235 -2.92 -2.21 0.35
CA LEU A 235 -3.32 -3.61 0.49
C LEU A 235 -2.81 -4.24 1.79
N GLN A 236 -1.56 -3.94 2.18
CA GLN A 236 -1.00 -4.42 3.44
C GLN A 236 -1.75 -3.85 4.66
N SER A 237 -2.24 -2.60 4.58
CA SER A 237 -3.02 -1.99 5.67
C SER A 237 -4.38 -2.67 5.88
N LEU A 238 -4.89 -3.35 4.84
CA LEU A 238 -6.19 -4.02 4.81
C LEU A 238 -6.06 -5.54 4.96
N GLU A 239 -4.86 -6.04 5.28
CA GLU A 239 -4.63 -7.47 5.45
C GLU A 239 -5.54 -8.05 6.55
N GLY A 240 -6.28 -9.11 6.21
CA GLY A 240 -7.25 -9.75 7.10
C GLY A 240 -8.71 -9.30 6.90
N GLU A 241 -8.95 -8.26 6.09
CA GLU A 241 -10.30 -7.82 5.71
C GLU A 241 -10.81 -8.58 4.47
N GLU A 242 -12.10 -8.89 4.44
CA GLU A 242 -12.77 -9.44 3.26
C GLU A 242 -13.22 -8.31 2.34
N ILE A 243 -12.40 -8.00 1.32
CA ILE A 243 -12.67 -6.96 0.33
C ILE A 243 -12.79 -7.59 -1.04
N ALA A 244 -13.77 -7.16 -1.84
CA ALA A 244 -13.96 -7.67 -3.18
C ALA A 244 -12.77 -7.30 -4.09
N GLU A 245 -12.33 -8.23 -4.94
CA GLU A 245 -11.22 -8.02 -5.89
C GLU A 245 -11.44 -6.75 -6.74
N ALA A 246 -12.67 -6.52 -7.20
CA ALA A 246 -13.03 -5.33 -7.97
C ALA A 246 -12.89 -4.00 -7.19
N ASP A 247 -13.04 -4.01 -5.86
CA ASP A 247 -12.78 -2.82 -5.03
C ASP A 247 -11.28 -2.55 -4.91
N LEU A 248 -10.47 -3.60 -4.75
CA LEU A 248 -9.02 -3.50 -4.72
C LEU A 248 -8.46 -3.00 -6.06
N ASP A 249 -8.99 -3.49 -7.19
CA ASP A 249 -8.62 -3.04 -8.53
C ASP A 249 -8.95 -1.56 -8.74
N ARG A 250 -10.17 -1.13 -8.37
CA ARG A 250 -10.57 0.28 -8.42
C ARG A 250 -9.67 1.17 -7.57
N ALA A 251 -9.30 0.72 -6.37
CA ALA A 251 -8.40 1.47 -5.51
C ALA A 251 -7.00 1.60 -6.14
N ALA A 252 -6.46 0.52 -6.71
CA ALA A 252 -5.17 0.55 -7.40
C ALA A 252 -5.18 1.50 -8.61
N GLU A 253 -6.23 1.47 -9.43
CA GLU A 253 -6.41 2.41 -10.55
C GLU A 253 -6.53 3.87 -10.07
N HIS A 254 -7.23 4.12 -8.96
CA HIS A 254 -7.35 5.45 -8.37
C HIS A 254 -5.98 5.94 -7.87
N ILE A 255 -5.21 5.12 -7.16
CA ILE A 255 -3.85 5.44 -6.73
C ILE A 255 -2.96 5.79 -7.93
N ALA A 256 -2.96 4.97 -8.98
CA ALA A 256 -2.15 5.20 -10.18
C ALA A 256 -2.49 6.54 -10.86
N ARG A 257 -3.79 6.81 -11.04
CA ARG A 257 -4.29 8.08 -11.60
C ARG A 257 -3.91 9.27 -10.73
N PHE A 258 -4.04 9.15 -9.41
CA PHE A 258 -3.65 10.21 -8.48
C PHE A 258 -2.15 10.51 -8.56
N VAL A 259 -1.29 9.48 -8.51
CA VAL A 259 0.16 9.64 -8.66
C VAL A 259 0.50 10.38 -9.95
N SER A 260 -0.11 9.98 -11.08
CA SER A 260 0.10 10.67 -12.36
C SER A 260 -0.37 12.13 -12.33
N ALA A 261 -1.47 12.44 -11.64
CA ALA A 261 -2.02 13.79 -11.52
C ALA A 261 -1.15 14.72 -10.65
N THR A 262 -0.31 14.16 -9.77
CA THR A 262 0.65 14.96 -8.96
C THR A 262 1.88 15.41 -9.73
N ARG A 263 2.01 15.08 -11.02
CA ARG A 263 3.16 15.45 -11.85
C ARG A 263 3.30 16.97 -11.96
N ARG A 264 4.51 17.47 -11.70
CA ARG A 264 4.88 18.89 -11.75
C ARG A 264 6.31 19.11 -12.22
#